data_AF-X1L7I9-F1
#
_entry.id   AF-X1L7I9-F1
#
_cell.length_a   1.000
_cell.length_b   1.000
_cell.length_c   1.000
_cell.angle_alpha   90.00
_cell.angle_beta   90.00
_cell.angle_gamma   90.00
#
_symmetry.space_group_name_H-M   'P 1'
#
loop_
_entity.id
_entity.type
_entity.pdbx_description
1 polymer ?
#
loop_
_entity_poly.entity_id
_entity_poly.type
_entity_poly.pdbx_seq_one_letter_code
_entity_poly.pdbx_strand_id
1 'polypeptide(L)'
;MNDLFVNEELIRQGYAHVQRPLRAEYRDRLLTAQKAAWQEALGIWARAAGRNVAIVEIHPDAEGNDWDNLCDEYIVIENRENISLDLTGWTVSDEANHRYLFPSFVLKAKTAVTLRTGVGRNTESEIFWGSRGPIWNNDGD
;
A
#
# COMPACT_ATOMS: atom_id res chain seq x y z
N MET A 1 -26.14 -28.13 9.86
CA MET A 1 -25.75 -26.82 10.41
C MET A 1 -24.67 -26.30 9.46
N ASN A 2 -24.88 -25.16 8.79
CA ASN A 2 -23.79 -24.56 8.02
C ASN A 2 -22.80 -23.99 9.03
N ASP A 3 -21.61 -24.58 9.15
CA ASP A 3 -20.54 -24.02 9.97
C ASP A 3 -20.10 -22.70 9.33
N LEU A 4 -20.54 -21.60 9.94
CA LEU A 4 -20.18 -20.25 9.52
C LEU A 4 -18.68 -20.05 9.75
N PHE A 5 -17.94 -19.80 8.67
CA PHE A 5 -16.54 -19.44 8.79
C PHE A 5 -16.41 -17.93 9.05
N VAL A 6 -16.32 -17.55 10.32
CA VAL A 6 -16.35 -16.15 10.77
C VAL A 6 -15.30 -15.27 10.08
N ASN A 7 -14.09 -15.79 9.82
CA ASN A 7 -13.02 -15.03 9.17
C ASN A 7 -13.41 -14.59 7.74
N GLU A 8 -13.99 -15.50 6.97
CA GLU A 8 -14.49 -15.17 5.63
C GLU A 8 -15.61 -14.14 5.72
N GLU A 9 -16.51 -14.27 6.69
CA GLU A 9 -17.64 -13.36 6.84
C GLU A 9 -17.19 -11.93 7.17
N LEU A 10 -16.20 -11.77 8.06
CA LEU A 10 -15.60 -10.46 8.35
C LEU A 10 -14.99 -9.83 7.10
N ILE A 11 -14.28 -10.61 6.29
CA ILE A 11 -13.65 -10.12 5.06
C ILE A 11 -14.71 -9.77 4.01
N ARG A 12 -15.71 -10.64 3.82
CA ARG A 12 -16.79 -10.48 2.85
C ARG A 12 -17.63 -9.23 3.13
N GLN A 13 -17.83 -8.88 4.40
CA GLN A 13 -18.50 -7.64 4.79
C GLN A 13 -17.58 -6.41 4.78
N GLY A 14 -16.30 -6.57 4.44
CA GLY A 14 -15.31 -5.49 4.39
C GLY A 14 -14.87 -5.01 5.77
N TYR A 15 -15.06 -5.79 6.83
CA TYR A 15 -14.61 -5.43 8.19
C TYR A 15 -13.16 -5.84 8.48
N ALA A 16 -12.57 -6.65 7.60
CA ALA A 16 -11.19 -7.09 7.69
C ALA A 16 -10.55 -7.17 6.30
N HIS A 17 -9.23 -7.07 6.27
CA HIS A 17 -8.42 -7.45 5.11
C HIS A 17 -7.57 -8.68 5.47
N VAL A 18 -7.27 -9.47 4.44
CA VAL A 18 -6.36 -10.59 4.43
C VAL A 18 -4.94 -10.08 4.62
N GLN A 19 -4.23 -10.65 5.61
CA GLN A 19 -2.79 -10.51 5.80
C GLN A 19 -2.11 -11.87 5.56
N ARG A 20 -0.91 -11.85 4.98
CA ARG A 20 -0.10 -13.06 4.74
C ARG A 20 0.87 -13.31 5.91
N PRO A 21 1.30 -14.56 6.14
CA PRO A 21 1.00 -15.77 5.35
C PRO A 21 -0.36 -16.41 5.69
N LEU A 22 -1.05 -16.94 4.67
CA LEU A 22 -2.28 -17.72 4.82
C LEU A 22 -2.01 -19.20 4.60
N ARG A 23 -2.76 -20.06 5.32
CA ARG A 23 -2.80 -21.49 4.98
C ARG A 23 -3.38 -21.66 3.58
N ALA A 24 -2.73 -22.49 2.77
CA ALA A 24 -3.10 -22.75 1.38
C ALA A 24 -4.59 -23.15 1.24
N GLU A 25 -5.10 -23.94 2.19
CA GLU A 25 -6.50 -24.41 2.23
C GLU A 25 -7.56 -23.30 2.31
N TYR A 26 -7.21 -22.12 2.83
CA TYR A 26 -8.14 -20.98 2.96
C TYR A 26 -7.83 -19.82 2.01
N ARG A 27 -6.70 -19.90 1.28
CA ARG A 27 -6.16 -18.77 0.51
C ARG A 27 -7.17 -18.24 -0.52
N ASP A 28 -7.63 -19.10 -1.42
CA ASP A 28 -8.51 -18.69 -2.52
C ASP A 28 -9.86 -18.18 -2.00
N ARG A 29 -10.39 -18.84 -0.96
CA ARG A 29 -11.64 -18.45 -0.30
C ARG A 29 -11.57 -17.03 0.28
N LEU A 30 -10.53 -16.73 1.07
CA LEU A 30 -10.38 -15.43 1.73
C LEU A 30 -10.00 -14.31 0.74
N LEU A 31 -9.14 -14.60 -0.25
CA LEU A 31 -8.80 -13.63 -1.30
C LEU A 31 -10.00 -13.31 -2.20
N THR A 32 -10.84 -14.30 -2.50
CA THR A 32 -12.09 -14.08 -3.26
C THR A 32 -13.07 -13.20 -2.47
N ALA A 33 -13.25 -13.46 -1.18
CA ALA A 33 -14.08 -12.63 -0.31
C ALA A 33 -13.56 -11.18 -0.23
N GLN A 34 -12.24 -10.99 -0.10
CA GLN A 34 -11.63 -9.66 -0.07
C GLN A 34 -11.84 -8.92 -1.39
N LYS A 35 -11.60 -9.60 -2.52
CA LYS A 35 -11.80 -9.00 -3.85
C LYS A 35 -13.24 -8.54 -4.05
N ALA A 36 -14.22 -9.32 -3.59
CA ALA A 36 -15.62 -8.95 -3.64
C ALA A 36 -15.90 -7.70 -2.78
N ALA A 37 -15.44 -7.68 -1.52
CA ALA A 37 -15.60 -6.53 -0.63
C ALA A 37 -14.94 -5.25 -1.19
N TRP A 38 -13.78 -5.38 -1.84
CA TRP A 38 -13.10 -4.28 -2.53
C TRP A 38 -13.90 -3.75 -3.72
N GLN A 39 -14.39 -4.64 -4.59
CA GLN A 39 -15.18 -4.27 -5.77
C GLN A 39 -16.50 -3.58 -5.40
N GLU A 40 -17.13 -4.03 -4.32
CA GLU A 40 -18.37 -3.47 -3.79
C GLU A 40 -18.15 -2.26 -2.87
N ALA A 41 -16.89 -1.90 -2.60
CA ALA A 41 -16.51 -0.80 -1.72
C ALA A 41 -17.15 -0.91 -0.31
N LEU A 42 -17.06 -2.09 0.30
CA LEU A 42 -17.65 -2.38 1.61
C LEU A 42 -16.69 -2.09 2.77
N GLY A 43 -17.23 -1.59 3.89
CA GLY A 43 -16.48 -1.40 5.14
C GLY A 43 -15.20 -0.58 4.96
N ILE A 44 -14.04 -1.16 5.28
CA ILE A 44 -12.72 -0.53 5.14
C ILE A 44 -12.34 -0.24 3.67
N TRP A 45 -13.02 -0.88 2.71
CA TRP A 45 -12.84 -0.67 1.27
C TRP A 45 -13.76 0.40 0.70
N ALA A 46 -14.61 1.02 1.53
CA ALA A 46 -15.43 2.14 1.11
C ALA A 46 -14.57 3.21 0.45
N ARG A 47 -14.99 3.68 -0.72
CA ARG A 47 -14.28 4.75 -1.44
C ARG A 47 -14.20 5.96 -0.51
N ALA A 48 -12.98 6.43 -0.24
CA ALA A 48 -12.78 7.64 0.54
C ALA A 48 -13.53 8.80 -0.14
N ALA A 49 -14.64 9.23 0.47
CA ALA A 49 -15.44 10.32 -0.09
C ALA A 49 -14.60 11.60 -0.11
N GLY A 50 -14.29 12.10 -1.31
CA GLY A 50 -13.62 13.39 -1.51
C GLY A 50 -12.10 13.41 -1.32
N ARG A 51 -11.41 12.26 -1.40
CA ARG A 51 -9.94 12.24 -1.50
C ARG A 51 -9.50 11.38 -2.69
N ASN A 52 -8.88 12.02 -3.67
CA ASN A 52 -8.29 11.41 -4.84
C ASN A 52 -6.77 11.40 -4.66
N VAL A 53 -6.30 10.39 -3.92
CA VAL A 53 -4.87 10.05 -3.80
C VAL A 53 -4.65 8.74 -4.52
N ALA A 54 -3.63 8.65 -5.34
CA ALA A 54 -3.33 7.46 -6.11
C ALA A 54 -1.83 7.13 -6.06
N ILE A 55 -1.50 5.85 -6.00
CA ILE A 55 -0.19 5.37 -6.43
C ILE A 55 -0.23 5.31 -7.95
N VAL A 56 0.62 6.10 -8.61
CA VAL A 56 0.59 6.30 -10.07
C VAL A 56 1.73 5.60 -10.79
N GLU A 57 2.78 5.24 -10.04
CA GLU A 57 3.93 4.50 -10.55
C GLU A 57 4.45 3.60 -9.44
N ILE A 58 4.85 2.40 -9.84
CA ILE A 58 5.57 1.43 -9.02
C ILE A 58 6.79 1.03 -9.85
N HIS A 59 7.98 1.26 -9.31
CA HIS A 59 9.25 0.90 -9.92
C HIS A 59 9.97 -0.05 -8.96
N PRO A 60 9.69 -1.37 -9.04
CA PRO A 60 10.25 -2.34 -8.13
C PRO A 60 11.68 -2.78 -8.52
N ASP A 61 11.95 -2.84 -9.83
CA ASP A 61 13.22 -3.36 -10.38
C ASP A 61 14.26 -2.25 -10.45
N ALA A 62 15.19 -2.23 -9.50
CA ALA A 62 16.29 -1.28 -9.48
C ALA A 62 17.33 -1.61 -10.56
N GLU A 63 17.91 -0.60 -11.21
CA GLU A 63 19.01 -0.83 -12.14
C GLU A 63 20.20 -1.50 -11.43
N GLY A 64 20.56 -2.70 -11.90
CA GLY A 64 21.71 -3.44 -11.42
C GLY A 64 21.34 -4.45 -10.33
N ASN A 65 22.04 -4.39 -9.20
CA ASN A 65 21.74 -5.23 -8.04
C ASN A 65 20.98 -4.39 -7.02
N ASP A 66 19.75 -4.75 -6.70
CA ASP A 66 18.86 -3.98 -5.81
C ASP A 66 19.50 -3.69 -4.45
N TRP A 67 20.31 -4.62 -3.94
CA TRP A 67 21.07 -4.46 -2.70
C TRP A 67 22.05 -3.27 -2.73
N ASP A 68 22.53 -2.92 -3.91
CA ASP A 68 23.46 -1.83 -4.16
C ASP A 68 22.74 -0.54 -4.59
N ASN A 69 21.46 -0.61 -4.99
CA ASN A 69 20.68 0.51 -5.54
C ASN A 69 19.23 0.61 -5.01
N LEU A 70 19.06 0.48 -3.69
CA LEU A 70 17.73 0.56 -3.02
C LEU A 70 16.99 1.89 -3.23
N CYS A 71 17.63 2.94 -3.74
CA CYS A 71 16.94 4.20 -4.05
C CYS A 71 16.24 4.15 -5.41
N ASP A 72 16.60 3.21 -6.27
CA ASP A 72 15.95 2.95 -7.56
C ASP A 72 14.84 1.91 -7.44
N GLU A 73 14.38 1.68 -6.23
CA GLU A 73 13.16 0.96 -5.92
C GLU A 73 12.20 1.96 -5.25
N TYR A 74 11.07 2.25 -5.88
CA TYR A 74 10.18 3.32 -5.42
C TYR A 74 8.72 3.21 -5.87
N ILE A 75 7.85 3.97 -5.20
CA ILE A 75 6.50 4.28 -5.68
C ILE A 75 6.30 5.79 -5.78
N VAL A 76 5.41 6.22 -6.67
CA VAL A 76 5.00 7.63 -6.80
C VAL A 76 3.56 7.78 -6.35
N ILE A 77 3.34 8.66 -5.37
CA ILE A 77 2.02 8.95 -4.80
C ILE A 77 1.60 10.35 -5.22
N GLU A 78 0.47 10.45 -5.93
CA GLU A 78 -0.09 11.69 -6.45
C GLU A 78 -1.29 12.16 -5.63
N ASN A 79 -1.28 13.42 -5.21
CA ASN A 79 -2.48 14.12 -4.75
C ASN A 79 -3.19 14.77 -5.93
N ARG A 80 -4.30 14.17 -6.35
CA ARG A 80 -5.13 14.64 -7.46
C ARG A 80 -6.19 15.65 -7.02
N GLU A 81 -6.22 16.07 -5.76
CA GLU A 81 -7.10 17.11 -5.27
C GLU A 81 -6.58 18.52 -5.57
N ASN A 82 -7.46 19.51 -5.47
CA ASN A 82 -7.12 20.93 -5.53
C ASN A 82 -6.69 21.51 -4.16
N ILE A 83 -6.60 20.66 -3.13
CA ILE A 83 -6.21 21.02 -1.76
C ILE A 83 -5.04 20.16 -1.30
N SER A 84 -4.20 20.70 -0.41
CA SER A 84 -3.13 19.93 0.22
C SER A 84 -3.71 18.84 1.13
N LEU A 85 -3.02 17.70 1.20
CA LEU A 85 -3.40 16.57 2.03
C LEU A 85 -2.34 16.33 3.09
N ASP A 86 -2.77 16.30 4.35
CA ASP A 86 -1.95 15.83 5.45
C ASP A 86 -1.94 14.30 5.44
N LEU A 87 -0.76 13.73 5.16
CA LEU A 87 -0.52 12.29 5.14
C LEU A 87 0.07 11.78 6.46
N THR A 88 0.15 12.63 7.49
CA THR A 88 0.66 12.23 8.81
C THR A 88 -0.10 11.02 9.33
N GLY A 89 0.63 9.93 9.64
CA GLY A 89 0.05 8.69 10.14
C GLY A 89 -0.57 7.79 9.07
N TRP A 90 -0.56 8.17 7.80
CA TRP A 90 -0.91 7.27 6.71
C TRP A 90 0.12 6.14 6.61
N THR A 91 -0.32 4.95 6.18
CA THR A 91 0.56 3.79 6.03
C THR A 91 0.51 3.30 4.59
N VAL A 92 1.69 3.08 4.00
CA VAL A 92 1.84 2.26 2.79
C VAL A 92 2.16 0.84 3.24
N SER A 93 1.53 -0.16 2.63
CA SER A 93 1.78 -1.57 2.92
C SER A 93 1.69 -2.43 1.67
N ASP A 94 2.54 -3.44 1.58
CA ASP A 94 2.52 -4.45 0.52
C ASP A 94 1.96 -5.81 0.99
N GLU A 95 1.94 -6.80 0.09
CA GLU A 95 1.50 -8.17 0.40
C GLU A 95 2.48 -8.93 1.33
N ALA A 96 3.76 -8.52 1.36
CA ALA A 96 4.80 -9.06 2.22
C ALA A 96 4.76 -8.50 3.66
N ASN A 97 3.82 -7.59 3.94
CA ASN A 97 3.63 -6.93 5.21
C ASN A 97 4.78 -5.97 5.59
N HIS A 98 5.52 -5.45 4.62
CA HIS A 98 6.33 -4.25 4.83
C HIS A 98 5.38 -3.06 5.01
N ARG A 99 5.71 -2.18 5.95
CA ARG A 99 4.88 -1.01 6.27
C ARG A 99 5.73 0.24 6.42
N TYR A 100 5.36 1.28 5.68
CA TYR A 100 5.91 2.62 5.85
C TYR A 100 4.85 3.52 6.47
N LEU A 101 5.13 4.02 7.68
CA LEU A 101 4.30 5.01 8.35
C LEU A 101 4.81 6.40 7.98
N PHE A 102 3.95 7.20 7.34
CA PHE A 102 4.28 8.59 7.05
C PHE A 102 4.53 9.37 8.35
N PRO A 103 5.69 10.06 8.47
CA PRO A 103 5.91 11.02 9.54
C PRO A 103 5.04 12.27 9.28
N SER A 104 5.31 13.37 9.97
CA SER A 104 4.67 14.65 9.62
C SER A 104 4.99 15.02 8.17
N PHE A 105 3.98 14.94 7.30
CA PHE A 105 4.15 15.17 5.87
C PHE A 105 2.87 15.68 5.23
N VAL A 106 2.99 16.75 4.44
CA VAL A 106 1.88 17.36 3.71
C VAL A 106 2.17 17.29 2.22
N LEU A 107 1.31 16.59 1.49
CA LEU A 107 1.37 16.49 0.04
C LEU A 107 0.54 17.64 -0.58
N LYS A 108 1.21 18.56 -1.28
CA LYS A 108 0.57 19.73 -1.88
C LYS A 108 -0.47 19.33 -2.94
N ALA A 109 -1.45 20.20 -3.17
CA ALA A 109 -2.44 20.02 -4.23
C ALA A 109 -1.78 19.80 -5.60
N LYS A 110 -2.25 18.84 -6.39
CA LYS A 110 -1.75 18.55 -7.75
C LYS A 110 -0.25 18.26 -7.83
N THR A 111 0.32 17.70 -6.77
CA THR A 111 1.73 17.29 -6.72
C THR A 111 1.86 15.81 -6.40
N ALA A 112 3.06 15.28 -6.63
CA ALA A 112 3.42 13.91 -6.28
C ALA A 112 4.64 13.89 -5.35
N VAL A 113 4.74 12.81 -4.57
CA VAL A 113 5.92 12.47 -3.77
C VAL A 113 6.38 11.07 -4.14
N THR A 114 7.69 10.89 -4.27
CA THR A 114 8.32 9.59 -4.48
C THR A 114 8.74 9.00 -3.14
N LEU A 115 8.25 7.80 -2.81
CA LEU A 115 8.74 7.00 -1.67
C LEU A 115 9.78 6.01 -2.19
N ARG A 116 11.05 6.27 -1.87
CA ARG A 116 12.20 5.40 -2.22
C ARG A 116 12.52 4.44 -1.08
N THR A 117 12.90 3.21 -1.39
CA THR A 117 13.21 2.19 -0.38
C THR A 117 14.47 2.52 0.44
N GLY A 118 15.50 3.02 -0.21
CA GLY A 118 16.81 3.24 0.40
C GLY A 118 16.87 4.33 1.48
N VAL A 119 18.09 4.65 1.90
CA VAL A 119 18.37 5.72 2.85
C VAL A 119 18.57 7.04 2.12
N GLY A 120 17.97 8.11 2.65
CA GLY A 120 18.17 9.45 2.14
C GLY A 120 17.57 10.49 3.08
N ARG A 121 17.50 11.73 2.60
CA ARG A 121 16.95 12.85 3.35
C ARG A 121 15.60 13.24 2.76
N ASN A 122 14.56 13.19 3.57
CA ASN A 122 13.21 13.59 3.16
C ASN A 122 13.18 15.06 2.71
N THR A 123 12.45 15.29 1.61
CA THR A 123 12.14 16.59 1.00
C THR A 123 10.64 16.67 0.75
N GLU A 124 10.18 17.74 0.08
CA GLU A 124 8.77 17.86 -0.31
C GLU A 124 8.36 16.89 -1.43
N SER A 125 9.30 16.44 -2.27
CA SER A 125 9.04 15.60 -3.44
C SER A 125 9.60 14.19 -3.32
N GLU A 126 10.47 13.92 -2.35
CA GLU A 126 11.07 12.60 -2.12
C GLU A 126 11.11 12.29 -0.63
N ILE A 127 10.70 11.08 -0.28
CA ILE A 127 10.81 10.52 1.06
C ILE A 127 11.48 9.15 0.98
N PHE A 128 12.20 8.81 2.04
CA PHE A 128 13.04 7.63 2.08
C PHE A 128 12.56 6.71 3.20
N TRP A 129 12.29 5.46 2.85
CA TRP A 129 11.92 4.43 3.82
C TRP A 129 13.06 4.17 4.80
N GLY A 130 14.31 4.29 4.35
CA GLY A 130 15.48 3.98 5.16
C GLY A 130 15.69 2.49 5.35
N SER A 131 15.11 1.66 4.46
CA SER A 131 15.36 0.23 4.45
C SER A 131 16.82 -0.07 4.08
N ARG A 132 17.28 -1.24 4.54
CA ARG A 132 18.61 -1.79 4.20
C ARG A 132 18.52 -3.02 3.29
N GLY A 133 17.34 -3.29 2.76
CA GLY A 133 17.07 -4.35 1.80
C GLY A 133 15.86 -3.98 0.94
N PRO A 134 15.66 -4.70 -0.18
CA PRO A 134 14.56 -4.45 -1.10
C PRO A 134 13.20 -4.68 -0.42
N ILE A 135 12.18 -3.95 -0.87
CA ILE A 135 10.84 -3.96 -0.29
C ILE A 135 9.79 -4.42 -1.30
N TRP A 136 9.80 -3.83 -2.50
CA TRP A 136 8.90 -4.12 -3.59
C TRP A 136 9.39 -5.34 -4.38
N ASN A 137 8.52 -6.32 -4.55
CA ASN A 137 8.85 -7.54 -5.27
C ASN A 137 8.74 -7.34 -6.79
N ASN A 138 9.80 -7.70 -7.53
CA ASN A 138 9.84 -7.62 -9.00
C ASN A 138 8.83 -8.54 -9.69
N ASP A 139 8.38 -9.61 -9.01
CA ASP A 139 7.31 -10.50 -9.49
C ASP A 139 5.90 -9.99 -9.13
N GLY A 140 5.80 -8.82 -8.51
CA GLY A 140 4.57 -8.10 -8.20
C GLY A 140 4.25 -8.03 -6.70
N ASP A 141 3.75 -6.86 -6.31
CA ASP A 141 3.07 -6.51 -5.04
C ASP A 141 1.74 -5.79 -5.31
#